data_AF-A0A9E7ZLR9-F1
#
_entry.id   AF-A0A9E7ZLR9-F1
#
_cell.length_a   1.000
_cell.length_b   1.000
_cell.length_c   1.000
_cell.angle_alpha   90.00
_cell.angle_beta   90.00
_cell.angle_gamma   90.00
#
_symmetry.space_group_name_H-M   'P 1'
#
loop_
_entity.id
_entity.type
_entity.pdbx_description
1 polymer ?
#
loop_
_entity_poly.entity_id
_entity_poly.type
_entity_poly.pdbx_seq_one_letter_code
_entity_poly.pdbx_strand_id
1 'polypeptide(L)'
;MSAEIVTVTRGLSPLILSMPHPGTGVPPEVAAQLNARGKLVEDTDWHMRQLYGFAAPFQPTLVEAQLSRFVIDLNRDPAGISLYPGQATTELVPSTTFDGAPIWQTAPDANEIERRKAAYFQPYHTALAAEIARVKAEHGYCVLWDCHSIKSVIPRLFEGTLPTLNLGTNSGQSCAGSIEAAAVTAMAGQPLTQIANGRFKGGWITRHYGRPAERVHALQMEIALSAYLSEETAPWTFDAPKAAALQTALSAIIAAALDAAKTLERSRS
;
A
#
# COMPACT_ATOMS: atom_id res chain seq x y z
N MET A 1 -16.29 -5.93 -21.45
CA MET A 1 -16.63 -5.88 -20.01
C MET A 1 -15.62 -4.95 -19.38
N SER A 2 -16.06 -3.87 -18.70
CA SER A 2 -15.15 -3.02 -17.94
C SER A 2 -14.58 -3.86 -16.79
N ALA A 3 -13.26 -3.94 -16.66
CA ALA A 3 -12.66 -4.54 -15.48
C ALA A 3 -13.16 -3.79 -14.23
N GLU A 4 -13.57 -4.53 -13.21
CA GLU A 4 -13.89 -3.96 -11.90
C GLU A 4 -12.63 -3.27 -11.37
N ILE A 5 -12.71 -1.99 -10.95
CA ILE A 5 -11.52 -1.18 -10.58
C ILE A 5 -11.01 -1.53 -9.19
N VAL A 6 -11.94 -1.81 -8.28
CA VAL A 6 -11.69 -2.06 -6.86
C VAL A 6 -12.65 -3.15 -6.41
N THR A 7 -12.14 -4.12 -5.66
CA THR A 7 -12.96 -5.10 -4.95
C THR A 7 -12.97 -4.78 -3.47
N VAL A 8 -14.12 -4.98 -2.82
CA VAL A 8 -14.28 -4.78 -1.37
C VAL A 8 -14.77 -6.09 -0.75
N THR A 9 -13.99 -6.64 0.18
CA THR A 9 -14.40 -7.79 1.00
C THR A 9 -14.59 -7.29 2.43
N ARG A 10 -15.84 -7.16 2.90
CA ARG A 10 -16.11 -6.60 4.24
C ARG A 10 -15.77 -7.58 5.36
N GLY A 11 -15.15 -7.04 6.40
CA GLY A 11 -14.88 -7.71 7.66
C GLY A 11 -15.67 -7.11 8.83
N LEU A 12 -15.41 -7.63 10.02
CA LEU A 12 -16.15 -7.34 11.27
C LEU A 12 -15.31 -6.65 12.34
N SER A 13 -14.11 -6.20 12.00
CA SER A 13 -13.16 -5.60 12.94
C SER A 13 -12.82 -4.16 12.56
N PRO A 14 -12.18 -3.39 13.47
CA PRO A 14 -11.74 -2.03 13.18
C PRO A 14 -10.58 -1.96 12.16
N LEU A 15 -10.10 -3.09 11.63
CA LEU A 15 -8.99 -3.17 10.68
C LEU A 15 -9.49 -3.07 9.22
N ILE A 16 -8.87 -2.18 8.46
CA ILE A 16 -8.96 -2.15 6.99
C ILE A 16 -7.58 -2.45 6.42
N LEU A 17 -7.50 -3.40 5.50
CA LEU A 17 -6.34 -3.62 4.64
C LEU A 17 -6.59 -2.91 3.31
N SER A 18 -5.86 -1.81 3.06
CA SER A 18 -5.84 -1.10 1.78
C SER A 18 -4.73 -1.69 0.92
N MET A 19 -5.08 -2.19 -0.26
CA MET A 19 -4.14 -2.76 -1.23
C MET A 19 -4.26 -2.01 -2.56
N PRO A 20 -3.58 -0.87 -2.71
CA PRO A 20 -3.73 -0.02 -3.89
C PRO A 20 -2.97 -0.53 -5.11
N HIS A 21 -1.98 -1.43 -4.95
CA HIS A 21 -1.03 -1.79 -6.01
C HIS A 21 -0.91 -3.28 -6.41
N PRO A 22 -1.74 -4.26 -5.96
CA PRO A 22 -1.62 -5.64 -6.43
C PRO A 22 -2.29 -5.91 -7.78
N GLY A 23 -3.09 -4.97 -8.28
CA GLY A 23 -3.80 -5.10 -9.54
C GLY A 23 -2.85 -5.19 -10.74
N THR A 24 -3.15 -6.08 -11.68
CA THR A 24 -2.40 -6.22 -12.95
C THR A 24 -3.24 -5.83 -14.16
N GLY A 25 -4.51 -5.48 -13.95
CA GLY A 25 -5.42 -5.06 -15.01
C GLY A 25 -4.92 -3.81 -15.72
N VAL A 26 -4.92 -3.86 -17.06
CA VAL A 26 -4.64 -2.69 -17.90
C VAL A 26 -5.80 -2.55 -18.89
N PRO A 27 -6.59 -1.46 -18.83
CA PRO A 27 -7.66 -1.22 -19.78
C PRO A 27 -7.13 -1.22 -21.22
N PRO A 28 -7.87 -1.76 -22.21
CA PRO A 28 -7.38 -1.88 -23.59
C PRO A 28 -6.89 -0.55 -24.19
N GLU A 29 -7.55 0.57 -23.87
CA GLU A 29 -7.16 1.90 -24.34
C GLU A 29 -5.81 2.36 -23.76
N VAL A 30 -5.46 1.89 -22.56
CA VAL A 30 -4.17 2.16 -21.92
C VAL A 30 -3.11 1.19 -22.47
N ALA A 31 -3.46 -0.09 -22.60
CA ALA A 31 -2.55 -1.11 -23.14
C ALA A 31 -2.08 -0.80 -24.57
N ALA A 32 -2.94 -0.16 -25.38
CA ALA A 32 -2.59 0.29 -26.72
C ALA A 32 -1.50 1.37 -26.75
N GLN A 33 -1.33 2.13 -25.65
CA GLN A 33 -0.36 3.22 -25.55
C GLN A 33 0.94 2.81 -24.82
N LEU A 34 0.93 1.67 -24.12
CA LEU A 34 2.11 1.12 -23.43
C LEU A 34 3.07 0.44 -24.40
N ASN A 35 4.37 0.54 -24.10
CA ASN A 35 5.39 -0.25 -24.78
C ASN A 35 5.44 -1.69 -24.23
N ALA A 36 6.32 -2.53 -24.77
CA ALA A 36 6.46 -3.91 -24.35
C ALA A 36 6.78 -4.05 -22.85
N ARG A 37 7.59 -3.14 -22.28
CA ARG A 37 7.94 -3.11 -20.86
C ARG A 37 6.75 -2.71 -19.99
N GLY A 38 6.03 -1.66 -20.36
CA GLY A 38 4.85 -1.20 -19.64
C GLY A 38 3.77 -2.27 -19.51
N LYS A 39 3.61 -3.12 -20.53
CA LYS A 39 2.68 -4.26 -20.51
C LYS A 39 3.06 -5.37 -19.52
N LEU A 40 4.31 -5.39 -19.01
CA LEU A 40 4.73 -6.35 -17.98
C LEU A 40 4.24 -5.99 -16.58
N VAL A 41 3.83 -4.73 -16.35
CA VAL A 41 3.37 -4.24 -15.04
C VAL A 41 4.30 -4.62 -13.87
N GLU A 42 5.61 -4.57 -14.10
CA GLU A 42 6.59 -5.19 -13.20
C GLU A 42 6.66 -4.59 -11.79
N ASP A 43 6.25 -3.33 -11.62
CA ASP A 43 6.23 -2.60 -10.35
C ASP A 43 4.93 -2.85 -9.56
N THR A 44 4.27 -3.97 -9.83
CA THR A 44 3.10 -4.45 -9.09
C THR A 44 3.54 -4.97 -7.72
N ASP A 45 2.67 -4.78 -6.74
CA ASP A 45 2.83 -5.38 -5.43
C ASP A 45 2.31 -6.83 -5.50
N TRP A 46 3.19 -7.74 -5.89
CA TRP A 46 2.79 -9.10 -6.28
C TRP A 46 2.22 -9.90 -5.10
N HIS A 47 1.18 -10.70 -5.34
CA HIS A 47 0.64 -11.66 -4.36
C HIS A 47 0.15 -11.09 -3.03
N MET A 48 -0.13 -9.79 -2.93
CA MET A 48 -0.50 -9.17 -1.63
C MET A 48 -1.68 -9.85 -0.95
N ARG A 49 -2.69 -10.31 -1.70
CA ARG A 49 -3.83 -11.07 -1.13
C ARG A 49 -3.39 -12.42 -0.54
N GLN A 50 -2.49 -13.14 -1.21
CA GLN A 50 -1.94 -14.40 -0.69
C GLN A 50 -1.01 -14.14 0.51
N LEU A 51 -0.16 -13.12 0.43
CA LEU A 51 0.75 -12.72 1.50
C LEU A 51 -0.03 -12.34 2.76
N TYR A 52 -1.06 -11.50 2.66
CA TYR A 52 -1.88 -11.07 3.80
C TYR A 52 -2.96 -12.09 4.21
N GLY A 53 -2.98 -13.30 3.63
CA GLY A 53 -3.92 -14.36 4.01
C GLY A 53 -3.90 -14.71 5.51
N PHE A 54 -2.76 -14.48 6.20
CA PHE A 54 -2.64 -14.63 7.65
C PHE A 54 -3.61 -13.74 8.44
N ALA A 55 -4.09 -12.65 7.83
CA ALA A 55 -4.91 -11.66 8.52
C ALA A 55 -6.37 -12.08 8.67
N ALA A 56 -6.80 -13.22 8.09
CA ALA A 56 -8.17 -13.70 8.17
C ALA A 56 -8.75 -13.75 9.61
N PRO A 57 -8.01 -14.19 10.66
CA PRO A 57 -8.49 -14.17 12.04
C PRO A 57 -8.76 -12.76 12.61
N PHE A 58 -8.11 -11.72 12.07
CA PHE A 58 -8.41 -10.33 12.43
C PHE A 58 -9.71 -9.83 11.80
N GLN A 59 -10.33 -10.60 10.90
CA GLN A 59 -11.57 -10.26 10.19
C GLN A 59 -11.54 -8.84 9.58
N PRO A 60 -10.48 -8.46 8.84
CA PRO A 60 -10.37 -7.12 8.28
C PRO A 60 -11.35 -6.91 7.13
N THR A 61 -11.69 -5.66 6.88
CA THR A 61 -12.18 -5.26 5.56
C THR A 61 -11.00 -5.16 4.60
N LEU A 62 -11.09 -5.76 3.41
CA LEU A 62 -10.10 -5.62 2.35
C LEU A 62 -10.64 -4.68 1.27
N VAL A 63 -9.83 -3.70 0.86
CA VAL A 63 -10.09 -2.82 -0.28
C VAL A 63 -8.93 -2.99 -1.26
N GLU A 64 -9.17 -3.63 -2.40
CA GLU A 64 -8.12 -4.12 -3.29
C GLU A 64 -8.30 -3.58 -4.71
N ALA A 65 -7.30 -2.84 -5.19
CA ALA A 65 -7.25 -2.36 -6.56
C ALA A 65 -7.01 -3.51 -7.53
N GLN A 66 -7.69 -3.48 -8.67
CA GLN A 66 -7.57 -4.48 -9.73
C GLN A 66 -6.74 -3.99 -10.92
N LEU A 67 -6.55 -2.67 -11.03
CA LEU A 67 -5.75 -2.05 -12.08
C LEU A 67 -4.29 -1.89 -11.63
N SER A 68 -3.38 -2.00 -12.60
CA SER A 68 -1.97 -1.71 -12.36
C SER A 68 -1.72 -0.25 -12.03
N ARG A 69 -0.76 0.00 -11.14
CA ARG A 69 -0.26 1.36 -10.86
C ARG A 69 0.24 2.11 -12.08
N PHE A 70 0.60 1.41 -13.16
CA PHE A 70 0.98 2.04 -14.43
C PHE A 70 -0.21 2.69 -15.15
N VAL A 71 -1.44 2.27 -14.82
CA VAL A 71 -2.66 2.96 -15.26
C VAL A 71 -2.79 4.28 -14.50
N ILE A 72 -2.79 4.22 -13.16
CA ILE A 72 -2.73 5.35 -12.25
C ILE A 72 -2.30 4.85 -10.87
N ASP A 73 -1.41 5.58 -10.21
CA ASP A 73 -0.93 5.25 -8.88
C ASP A 73 -1.90 5.78 -7.82
N LEU A 74 -2.65 4.87 -7.20
CA LEU A 74 -3.67 5.15 -6.19
C LEU A 74 -3.09 5.61 -4.83
N ASN A 75 -1.77 5.68 -4.68
CA ASN A 75 -1.09 6.14 -3.46
C ASN A 75 -0.21 7.39 -3.71
N ARG A 76 -0.53 8.16 -4.75
CA ARG A 76 0.06 9.47 -5.05
C ARG A 76 -0.95 10.59 -4.85
N ASP A 77 -0.43 11.80 -4.61
CA ASP A 77 -1.26 12.99 -4.52
C ASP A 77 -1.92 13.26 -5.88
N PRO A 78 -3.27 13.35 -5.96
CA PRO A 78 -3.97 13.63 -7.21
C PRO A 78 -3.65 15.04 -7.77
N ALA A 79 -3.11 15.96 -6.96
CA ALA A 79 -2.58 17.24 -7.44
C ALA A 79 -1.17 17.14 -8.03
N GLY A 80 -0.51 15.97 -7.95
CA GLY A 80 0.84 15.76 -8.45
C GLY A 80 1.96 16.30 -7.56
N ILE A 81 1.64 16.73 -6.33
CA ILE A 81 2.62 17.25 -5.38
C ILE A 81 3.50 16.10 -4.88
N SER A 82 4.82 16.25 -4.99
CA SER A 82 5.76 15.26 -4.47
C SER A 82 5.73 15.25 -2.94
N LEU A 83 5.53 14.04 -2.38
CA LEU A 83 5.55 13.78 -0.94
C LEU A 83 6.99 13.67 -0.38
N TYR A 84 8.00 13.59 -1.25
CA TYR A 84 9.41 13.43 -0.91
C TYR A 84 10.28 14.43 -1.69
N PRO A 85 10.25 15.72 -1.33
CA PRO A 85 11.05 16.74 -2.00
C PRO A 85 12.54 16.38 -2.01
N GLY A 86 13.19 16.50 -3.18
CA GLY A 86 14.62 16.19 -3.36
C GLY A 86 14.94 14.69 -3.47
N GLN A 87 13.94 13.81 -3.46
CA GLN A 87 14.13 12.37 -3.70
C GLN A 87 13.48 11.95 -5.01
N ALA A 88 14.04 10.92 -5.65
CA ALA A 88 13.42 10.32 -6.82
C ALA A 88 12.09 9.65 -6.44
N THR A 89 11.03 9.95 -7.18
CA THR A 89 9.69 9.37 -7.02
C THR A 89 9.08 9.11 -8.39
N THR A 90 8.03 8.29 -8.44
CA THR A 90 7.12 8.20 -9.60
C THR A 90 5.96 9.17 -9.45
N GLU A 91 5.37 9.56 -10.58
CA GLU A 91 4.22 10.46 -10.66
C GLU A 91 2.88 9.74 -10.46
N LEU A 92 1.78 10.49 -10.42
CA LEU A 92 0.41 9.96 -10.37
C LEU A 92 0.11 8.99 -11.52
N VAL A 93 0.58 9.31 -12.73
CA VAL A 93 0.60 8.38 -13.85
C VAL A 93 2.08 8.16 -14.19
N PRO A 94 2.68 7.04 -13.76
CA PRO A 94 4.13 6.84 -13.90
C PRO A 94 4.58 6.95 -15.36
N SER A 95 5.63 7.74 -15.61
CA SER A 95 6.27 7.83 -16.93
C SER A 95 7.31 6.71 -17.16
N THR A 96 7.85 6.19 -16.06
CA THR A 96 8.87 5.15 -16.01
C THR A 96 8.53 4.09 -14.99
N THR A 97 9.23 2.96 -15.07
CA THR A 97 9.33 1.99 -13.98
C THR A 97 10.09 2.59 -12.80
N PHE A 98 10.14 1.91 -11.66
CA PHE A 98 10.96 2.32 -10.52
C PHE A 98 12.45 2.40 -10.87
N ASP A 99 12.94 1.47 -11.69
CA ASP A 99 14.30 1.45 -12.23
C ASP A 99 14.57 2.58 -13.25
N GLY A 100 13.54 3.33 -13.65
CA GLY A 100 13.65 4.46 -14.57
C GLY A 100 13.52 4.10 -16.05
N ALA A 101 13.10 2.88 -16.38
CA ALA A 101 12.85 2.49 -17.77
C ALA A 101 11.53 3.10 -18.28
N PRO A 102 11.46 3.68 -19.49
CA PRO A 102 10.22 4.23 -20.03
C PRO A 102 9.17 3.15 -20.27
N ILE A 103 7.89 3.45 -20.02
CA ILE A 103 6.78 2.48 -20.15
C ILE A 103 5.78 2.79 -21.27
N TRP A 104 5.83 4.00 -21.84
CA TRP A 104 4.89 4.46 -22.86
C TRP A 104 5.50 4.41 -24.27
N GLN A 105 4.69 4.04 -25.27
CA GLN A 105 4.93 4.41 -26.67
C GLN A 105 4.41 5.82 -26.94
N THR A 106 3.24 6.12 -26.36
CA THR A 106 2.63 7.45 -26.39
C THR A 106 2.25 7.79 -24.96
N ALA A 107 2.92 8.77 -24.36
CA ALA A 107 2.65 9.17 -22.99
C ALA A 107 1.29 9.88 -22.91
N PRO A 108 0.54 9.70 -21.80
CA PRO A 108 -0.72 10.41 -21.59
C PRO A 108 -0.48 11.92 -21.43
N ASP A 109 -1.35 12.72 -22.02
CA ASP A 109 -1.36 14.16 -21.83
C ASP A 109 -2.14 14.56 -20.55
N ALA A 110 -2.21 15.86 -20.27
CA ALA A 110 -2.92 16.37 -19.10
C ALA A 110 -4.43 16.00 -19.10
N ASN A 111 -5.08 16.01 -20.27
CA ASN A 111 -6.50 15.68 -20.38
C ASN A 111 -6.74 14.19 -20.07
N GLU A 112 -5.85 13.32 -20.55
CA GLU A 112 -5.89 11.90 -20.25
C GLU A 112 -5.63 11.64 -18.76
N ILE A 113 -4.69 12.35 -18.14
CA ILE A 113 -4.46 12.27 -16.70
C ILE A 113 -5.74 12.65 -15.91
N GLU A 114 -6.41 13.75 -16.27
CA GLU A 114 -7.68 14.14 -15.63
C GLU A 114 -8.79 13.09 -15.85
N ARG A 115 -8.91 12.53 -17.06
CA ARG A 115 -9.83 11.42 -17.32
C ARG A 115 -9.55 10.24 -16.38
N ARG A 116 -8.28 9.85 -16.23
CA ARG A 116 -7.88 8.71 -15.36
C ARG A 116 -8.15 8.97 -13.89
N LYS A 117 -8.01 10.21 -13.42
CA LYS A 117 -8.40 10.59 -12.05
C LYS A 117 -9.88 10.29 -11.83
N ALA A 118 -10.75 10.75 -12.73
CA ALA A 118 -12.18 10.50 -12.62
C ALA A 118 -12.55 9.01 -12.80
N ALA A 119 -11.93 8.34 -13.78
CA ALA A 119 -12.31 7.00 -14.18
C ALA A 119 -11.75 5.89 -13.29
N TYR A 120 -10.59 6.08 -12.65
CA TYR A 120 -9.86 5.00 -11.96
C TYR A 120 -9.45 5.37 -10.53
N PHE A 121 -8.92 6.59 -10.31
CA PHE A 121 -8.50 7.03 -8.97
C PHE A 121 -9.71 7.25 -8.06
N GLN A 122 -10.67 8.06 -8.50
CA GLN A 122 -11.84 8.43 -7.71
C GLN A 122 -12.68 7.21 -7.27
N PRO A 123 -12.93 6.18 -8.10
CA PRO A 123 -13.67 4.99 -7.67
C PRO A 123 -13.00 4.22 -6.52
N TYR A 124 -11.67 4.00 -6.59
CA TYR A 124 -10.95 3.35 -5.49
C TYR A 124 -11.06 4.15 -4.20
N HIS A 125 -10.82 5.45 -4.27
CA HIS A 125 -10.86 6.32 -3.09
C HIS A 125 -12.26 6.55 -2.53
N THR A 126 -13.28 6.48 -3.38
CA THR A 126 -14.68 6.48 -2.94
C THR A 126 -14.99 5.22 -2.14
N ALA A 127 -14.57 4.04 -2.64
CA ALA A 127 -14.75 2.78 -1.93
C ALA A 127 -13.98 2.75 -0.59
N LEU A 128 -12.71 3.17 -0.61
CA LEU A 128 -11.88 3.21 0.61
C LEU A 128 -12.46 4.18 1.66
N ALA A 129 -12.86 5.38 1.24
CA ALA A 129 -13.47 6.36 2.15
C ALA A 129 -14.78 5.84 2.76
N ALA A 130 -15.63 5.17 1.96
CA ALA A 130 -16.87 4.58 2.44
C ALA A 130 -16.62 3.50 3.49
N GLU A 131 -15.64 2.62 3.28
CA GLU A 131 -15.31 1.57 4.25
C GLU A 131 -14.66 2.13 5.52
N ILE A 132 -13.79 3.16 5.41
CA ILE A 132 -13.25 3.86 6.60
C ILE A 132 -14.39 4.47 7.42
N ALA A 133 -15.34 5.14 6.78
CA ALA A 133 -16.50 5.74 7.46
C ALA A 133 -17.37 4.67 8.13
N ARG A 134 -17.64 3.55 7.44
CA ARG A 134 -18.42 2.44 7.97
C ARG A 134 -17.75 1.80 9.19
N VAL A 135 -16.48 1.40 9.07
CA VAL A 135 -15.71 0.76 10.14
C VAL A 135 -15.63 1.67 11.36
N LYS A 136 -15.35 2.97 11.16
CA LYS A 136 -15.36 3.94 12.25
C LYS A 136 -16.73 4.07 12.90
N ALA A 137 -17.82 4.07 12.14
CA ALA A 137 -19.17 4.14 12.69
C ALA A 137 -19.54 2.90 13.53
N GLU A 138 -19.09 1.72 13.12
CA GLU A 138 -19.37 0.45 13.82
C GLU A 138 -18.51 0.24 15.06
N HIS A 139 -17.24 0.67 15.04
CA HIS A 139 -16.28 0.38 16.12
C HIS A 139 -15.87 1.60 16.94
N GLY A 140 -16.28 2.81 16.53
CA GLY A 140 -15.86 4.09 17.13
C GLY A 140 -14.49 4.59 16.66
N TYR A 141 -13.73 3.76 15.93
CA TYR A 141 -12.41 4.08 15.38
C TYR A 141 -12.09 3.16 14.18
N CYS A 142 -11.07 3.52 13.42
CA CYS A 142 -10.57 2.72 12.30
C CYS A 142 -9.04 2.63 12.35
N VAL A 143 -8.50 1.43 12.12
CA VAL A 143 -7.08 1.19 11.86
C VAL A 143 -6.93 0.83 10.38
N LEU A 144 -6.41 1.77 9.59
CA LEU A 144 -6.12 1.60 8.18
C LEU A 144 -4.68 1.12 8.02
N TRP A 145 -4.51 -0.12 7.56
CA TRP A 145 -3.21 -0.70 7.23
C TRP A 145 -3.04 -0.68 5.71
N ASP A 146 -2.16 0.19 5.23
CA ASP A 146 -1.85 0.37 3.80
C ASP A 146 -0.72 -0.60 3.42
N CYS A 147 -1.09 -1.64 2.67
CA CYS A 147 -0.24 -2.78 2.35
C CYS A 147 0.56 -2.52 1.07
N HIS A 148 1.90 -2.54 1.16
CA HIS A 148 2.77 -2.33 0.01
C HIS A 148 3.92 -3.34 -0.06
N SER A 149 4.47 -3.51 -1.26
CA SER A 149 5.76 -4.17 -1.45
C SER A 149 6.51 -3.67 -2.68
N ILE A 150 7.83 -3.79 -2.65
CA ILE A 150 8.71 -3.25 -3.69
C ILE A 150 9.97 -4.11 -3.83
N LYS A 151 10.61 -4.11 -5.00
CA LYS A 151 11.90 -4.80 -5.21
C LYS A 151 12.90 -4.35 -4.14
N SER A 152 13.68 -5.31 -3.64
CA SER A 152 14.62 -5.11 -2.54
C SER A 152 15.80 -4.20 -2.91
N VAL A 153 16.14 -4.07 -4.19
CA VAL A 153 17.25 -3.23 -4.67
C VAL A 153 16.77 -2.36 -5.83
N ILE A 154 16.68 -1.04 -5.60
CA ILE A 154 16.35 -0.05 -6.63
C ILE A 154 17.24 1.18 -6.43
N PRO A 155 18.45 1.21 -7.04
CA PRO A 155 19.45 2.26 -6.81
C PRO A 155 18.95 3.67 -7.08
N ARG A 156 17.96 3.82 -7.97
CA ARG A 156 17.31 5.10 -8.25
C ARG A 156 16.52 5.64 -7.07
N LEU A 157 15.94 4.77 -6.24
CA LEU A 157 15.05 5.17 -5.14
C LEU A 157 15.72 5.15 -3.77
N PHE A 158 16.67 4.25 -3.54
CA PHE A 158 17.39 4.11 -2.28
C PHE A 158 18.72 3.35 -2.49
N GLU A 159 19.65 3.54 -1.54
CA GLU A 159 20.96 2.89 -1.57
C GLU A 159 20.88 1.46 -1.02
N GLY A 160 21.61 0.54 -1.66
CA GLY A 160 21.76 -0.84 -1.20
C GLY A 160 20.47 -1.65 -1.22
N THR A 161 20.38 -2.61 -0.30
CA THR A 161 19.19 -3.45 -0.12
C THR A 161 18.26 -2.82 0.92
N LEU A 162 16.98 -2.66 0.55
CA LEU A 162 15.94 -2.19 1.43
C LEU A 162 15.79 -3.14 2.64
N PRO A 163 15.56 -2.62 3.86
CA PRO A 163 15.10 -3.45 4.96
C PRO A 163 13.84 -4.24 4.59
N THR A 164 13.66 -5.43 5.15
CA THR A 164 12.50 -6.28 4.85
C THR A 164 11.18 -5.62 5.22
N LEU A 165 11.13 -4.94 6.38
CA LEU A 165 9.94 -4.27 6.89
C LEU A 165 10.18 -2.75 7.00
N ASN A 166 9.37 -1.95 6.34
CA ASN A 166 9.47 -0.49 6.38
C ASN A 166 8.11 0.09 6.80
N LEU A 167 8.00 0.42 8.09
CA LEU A 167 6.78 0.99 8.65
C LEU A 167 6.75 2.50 8.37
N GLY A 168 5.65 3.01 7.80
CA GLY A 168 5.43 4.44 7.56
C GLY A 168 4.22 4.98 8.31
N THR A 169 4.39 6.06 9.06
CA THR A 169 3.31 6.71 9.85
C THR A 169 3.19 8.21 9.59
N ASN A 170 3.63 8.66 8.42
CA ASN A 170 3.82 10.06 8.07
C ASN A 170 4.67 10.80 9.12
N SER A 171 5.75 10.17 9.58
CA SER A 171 6.59 10.69 10.68
C SER A 171 5.76 11.00 11.94
N GLY A 172 4.89 10.06 12.34
CA GLY A 172 4.07 10.16 13.55
C GLY A 172 2.78 10.96 13.42
N GLN A 173 2.37 11.35 12.20
CA GLN A 173 1.19 12.19 11.99
C GLN A 173 -0.05 11.40 11.55
N SER A 174 0.10 10.21 10.96
CA SER A 174 -1.05 9.46 10.41
C SER A 174 -1.72 8.52 11.42
N CYS A 175 -1.10 8.25 12.57
CA CYS A 175 -1.67 7.46 13.65
C CYS A 175 -1.30 8.05 15.02
N ALA A 176 -1.88 7.51 16.10
CA ALA A 176 -1.50 7.95 17.45
C ALA A 176 -0.13 7.36 17.83
N GLY A 177 0.69 8.11 18.57
CA GLY A 177 2.03 7.67 18.94
C GLY A 177 2.09 6.35 19.70
N SER A 178 1.08 6.03 20.52
CA SER A 178 0.98 4.73 21.20
C SER A 178 0.80 3.55 20.24
N ILE A 179 0.09 3.76 19.13
CA ILE A 179 -0.14 2.73 18.10
C ILE A 179 1.14 2.52 17.28
N GLU A 180 1.81 3.60 16.88
CA GLU A 180 3.13 3.51 16.23
C GLU A 180 4.15 2.80 17.12
N ALA A 181 4.25 3.21 18.39
CA ALA A 181 5.21 2.62 19.33
C ALA A 181 4.97 1.11 19.52
N ALA A 182 3.70 0.67 19.59
CA ALA A 182 3.37 -0.74 19.70
C ALA A 182 3.77 -1.52 18.44
N ALA A 183 3.47 -0.98 17.25
CA ALA A 183 3.88 -1.60 15.98
C ALA A 183 5.40 -1.69 15.85
N VAL A 184 6.13 -0.61 16.14
CA VAL A 184 7.61 -0.57 16.12
C VAL A 184 8.22 -1.55 17.11
N THR A 185 7.67 -1.64 18.33
CA THR A 185 8.15 -2.59 19.35
C THR A 185 7.95 -4.03 18.90
N ALA A 186 6.77 -4.36 18.36
CA ALA A 186 6.49 -5.69 17.84
C ALA A 186 7.38 -6.04 16.64
N MET A 187 7.65 -5.07 15.77
CA MET A 187 8.53 -5.21 14.60
C MET A 187 9.99 -5.45 15.03
N ALA A 188 10.46 -4.75 16.08
CA ALA A 188 11.80 -4.91 16.62
C ALA A 188 12.04 -6.27 17.30
N GLY A 189 10.97 -6.96 17.70
CA GLY A 189 11.04 -8.33 18.21
C GLY A 189 11.16 -9.41 17.12
N GLN A 190 11.15 -9.05 15.83
CA GLN A 190 11.17 -10.00 14.72
C GLN A 190 12.60 -10.20 14.19
N PRO A 191 12.94 -11.40 13.66
CA PRO A 191 14.25 -11.70 13.07
C PRO A 191 14.38 -11.17 11.63
N LEU A 192 13.85 -9.98 11.35
CA LEU A 192 13.82 -9.36 10.02
C LEU A 192 14.47 -7.96 10.09
N THR A 193 15.16 -7.57 9.02
CA THR A 193 15.65 -6.18 8.92
C THR A 193 14.46 -5.24 8.83
N GLN A 194 14.54 -4.13 9.56
CA GLN A 194 13.40 -3.26 9.73
C GLN A 194 13.80 -1.80 9.93
N ILE A 195 12.90 -0.90 9.54
CA ILE A 195 13.02 0.53 9.79
C ILE A 195 11.63 1.16 9.91
N ALA A 196 11.50 2.18 10.76
CA ALA A 196 10.30 3.01 10.84
C ALA A 196 10.60 4.40 10.28
N ASN A 197 9.69 4.92 9.44
CA ASN A 197 9.77 6.24 8.82
C ASN A 197 11.11 6.52 8.11
N GLY A 198 11.69 5.48 7.50
CA GLY A 198 12.91 5.55 6.70
C GLY A 198 12.65 6.13 5.29
N ARG A 199 12.94 5.34 4.26
CA ARG A 199 12.64 5.72 2.86
C ARG A 199 11.13 5.85 2.61
N PHE A 200 10.36 4.93 3.17
CA PHE A 200 8.91 4.86 3.04
C PHE A 200 8.27 5.39 4.33
N LYS A 201 7.85 6.65 4.29
CA LYS A 201 7.25 7.33 5.45
C LYS A 201 5.73 7.24 5.46
N GLY A 202 5.11 6.62 4.45
CA GLY A 202 3.67 6.72 4.21
C GLY A 202 3.37 7.55 2.96
N GLY A 203 2.65 6.94 2.02
CA GLY A 203 2.16 7.54 0.78
C GLY A 203 0.95 8.46 1.00
N TRP A 204 0.25 8.75 -0.09
CA TRP A 204 -0.88 9.67 -0.04
C TRP A 204 -2.04 9.14 0.82
N ILE A 205 -2.34 7.83 0.76
CA ILE A 205 -3.42 7.19 1.52
C ILE A 205 -3.24 7.42 3.02
N THR A 206 -2.06 7.11 3.57
CA THR A 206 -1.81 7.30 5.01
C THR A 206 -1.83 8.77 5.41
N ARG A 207 -1.32 9.67 4.58
CA ARG A 207 -1.33 11.13 4.83
C ARG A 207 -2.73 11.74 4.74
N HIS A 208 -3.54 11.26 3.81
CA HIS A 208 -4.87 11.80 3.53
C HIS A 208 -5.89 11.31 4.55
N TYR A 209 -5.95 9.99 4.77
CA TYR A 209 -6.95 9.34 5.61
C TYR A 209 -6.51 9.20 7.08
N GLY A 210 -5.20 9.23 7.37
CA GLY A 210 -4.69 9.23 8.74
C GLY A 210 -5.08 10.51 9.47
N ARG A 211 -6.11 10.42 10.31
CA ARG A 211 -6.66 11.52 11.10
C ARG A 211 -6.82 11.04 12.56
N PRO A 212 -5.73 10.92 13.33
CA PRO A 212 -5.79 10.34 14.68
C PRO A 212 -6.63 11.15 15.67
N ALA A 213 -6.79 12.46 15.43
CA ALA A 213 -7.72 13.31 16.19
C ALA A 213 -9.20 12.95 15.93
N GLU A 214 -9.48 12.37 14.75
CA GLU A 214 -10.79 11.88 14.34
C GLU A 214 -10.89 10.35 14.45
N ARG A 215 -10.01 9.71 15.25
CA ARG A 215 -10.02 8.26 15.50
C ARG A 215 -9.84 7.39 14.24
N VAL A 216 -9.15 7.91 13.23
CA VAL A 216 -8.68 7.13 12.07
C VAL A 216 -7.15 7.07 12.13
N HIS A 217 -6.62 5.88 12.36
CA HIS A 217 -5.18 5.64 12.50
C HIS A 217 -4.68 4.90 11.27
N ALA A 218 -3.82 5.52 10.48
CA ALA A 218 -3.28 4.93 9.27
C ALA A 218 -1.79 4.61 9.41
N LEU A 219 -1.39 3.39 9.03
CA LEU A 219 -0.01 2.92 8.99
C LEU A 219 0.24 2.29 7.61
N GLN A 220 1.40 2.54 7.02
CA GLN A 220 1.86 1.86 5.81
C GLN A 220 2.87 0.79 6.22
N MET A 221 2.79 -0.38 5.59
CA MET A 221 3.84 -1.38 5.64
C MET A 221 4.34 -1.64 4.23
N GLU A 222 5.58 -1.24 3.98
CA GLU A 222 6.30 -1.52 2.74
C GLU A 222 7.28 -2.68 2.95
N ILE A 223 7.13 -3.72 2.12
CA ILE A 223 7.83 -5.00 2.26
C ILE A 223 8.77 -5.22 1.07
N ALA A 224 10.01 -5.66 1.33
CA ALA A 224 10.90 -6.11 0.26
C ALA A 224 10.36 -7.40 -0.40
N LEU A 225 10.16 -7.41 -1.73
CA LEU A 225 9.64 -8.56 -2.47
C LEU A 225 10.46 -9.84 -2.22
N SER A 226 11.78 -9.72 -2.02
CA SER A 226 12.71 -10.81 -1.71
C SER A 226 12.32 -11.62 -0.46
N ALA A 227 11.50 -11.05 0.42
CA ALA A 227 11.01 -11.70 1.64
C ALA A 227 9.89 -12.72 1.40
N TYR A 228 9.30 -12.75 0.20
CA TYR A 228 8.22 -13.69 -0.11
C TYR A 228 8.19 -14.17 -1.57
N LEU A 229 9.07 -13.67 -2.44
CA LEU A 229 9.28 -14.21 -3.78
C LEU A 229 10.52 -15.11 -3.84
N SER A 230 10.51 -16.09 -4.74
CA SER A 230 11.71 -16.85 -5.06
C SER A 230 12.75 -15.96 -5.76
N GLU A 231 12.27 -15.13 -6.70
CA GLU A 231 13.04 -14.16 -7.47
C GLU A 231 12.21 -12.88 -7.71
N GLU A 232 12.85 -11.71 -7.73
CA GLU A 232 12.20 -10.41 -7.97
C GLU A 232 12.06 -10.09 -9.48
N THR A 233 11.72 -11.10 -10.27
CA THR A 233 11.54 -11.02 -11.72
C THR A 233 10.39 -11.93 -12.16
N ALA A 234 9.88 -11.73 -13.38
CA ALA A 234 8.83 -12.57 -13.95
C ALA A 234 9.23 -14.05 -13.92
N PRO A 235 8.33 -14.97 -13.51
CA PRO A 235 6.90 -14.76 -13.29
C PRO A 235 6.51 -14.33 -11.86
N TRP A 236 7.44 -13.79 -11.08
CA TRP A 236 7.27 -13.36 -9.67
C TRP A 236 6.73 -14.48 -8.79
N THR A 237 7.37 -15.64 -8.83
CA THR A 237 6.89 -16.83 -8.12
C THR A 237 6.85 -16.60 -6.60
N PHE A 238 5.69 -16.81 -5.99
CA PHE A 238 5.52 -16.77 -4.54
C PHE A 238 6.25 -17.95 -3.87
N ASP A 239 7.06 -17.64 -2.86
CA ASP A 239 7.82 -18.61 -2.07
C ASP A 239 7.17 -18.74 -0.68
N ALA A 240 6.31 -19.75 -0.52
CA ALA A 240 5.55 -19.94 0.72
C ALA A 240 6.44 -20.16 1.97
N PRO A 241 7.52 -20.95 1.91
CA PRO A 241 8.48 -21.04 3.02
C PRO A 241 9.06 -19.69 3.45
N LYS A 242 9.51 -18.83 2.52
CA LYS A 242 9.99 -17.48 2.85
C LYS A 242 8.87 -16.62 3.46
N ALA A 243 7.69 -16.66 2.82
CA ALA A 243 6.55 -15.88 3.25
C ALA A 243 6.09 -16.23 4.67
N ALA A 244 6.18 -17.49 5.11
CA ALA A 244 5.67 -17.92 6.42
C ALA A 244 6.29 -17.14 7.61
N ALA A 245 7.61 -16.88 7.57
CA ALA A 245 8.29 -16.08 8.60
C ALA A 245 7.80 -14.62 8.58
N LEU A 246 7.66 -14.05 7.38
CA LEU A 246 7.13 -12.70 7.18
C LEU A 246 5.67 -12.58 7.66
N GLN A 247 4.81 -13.55 7.32
CA GLN A 247 3.40 -13.57 7.74
C GLN A 247 3.26 -13.64 9.27
N THR A 248 4.12 -14.41 9.94
CA THR A 248 4.16 -14.48 11.40
C THR A 248 4.53 -13.11 12.00
N ALA A 249 5.56 -12.47 11.46
CA ALA A 249 5.98 -11.14 11.88
C ALA A 249 4.87 -10.08 11.68
N LEU A 250 4.28 -10.04 10.48
CA LEU A 250 3.21 -9.10 10.16
C LEU A 250 1.97 -9.30 11.05
N SER A 251 1.62 -10.55 11.35
CA SER A 251 0.53 -10.87 12.27
C SER A 251 0.78 -10.29 13.67
N ALA A 252 1.99 -10.47 14.22
CA ALA A 252 2.35 -9.92 15.52
C ALA A 252 2.33 -8.38 15.54
N ILE A 253 2.80 -7.74 14.47
CA ILE A 253 2.83 -6.27 14.35
C ILE A 253 1.42 -5.69 14.27
N ILE A 254 0.56 -6.28 13.42
CA ILE A 254 -0.83 -5.84 13.28
C ILE A 254 -1.60 -6.06 14.58
N ALA A 255 -1.41 -7.20 15.25
CA ALA A 255 -2.01 -7.46 16.56
C ALA A 255 -1.63 -6.39 17.59
N ALA A 256 -0.34 -6.05 17.69
CA ALA A 256 0.13 -5.02 18.61
C ALA A 256 -0.46 -3.64 18.31
N ALA A 257 -0.55 -3.26 17.03
CA ALA A 257 -1.18 -2.00 16.62
C ALA A 257 -2.68 -1.95 16.96
N LEU A 258 -3.40 -3.05 16.73
CA LEU A 258 -4.83 -3.16 17.03
C LEU A 258 -5.11 -3.12 18.55
N ASP A 259 -4.30 -3.80 19.35
CA ASP A 259 -4.43 -3.80 20.82
C ASP A 259 -4.14 -2.41 21.41
N ALA A 260 -3.13 -1.72 20.88
CA ALA A 260 -2.84 -0.34 21.26
C ALA A 260 -3.99 0.62 20.88
N ALA A 261 -4.55 0.47 19.67
CA ALA A 261 -5.68 1.28 19.21
C ALA A 261 -6.93 1.04 20.08
N LYS A 262 -7.23 -0.23 20.37
CA LYS A 262 -8.33 -0.63 21.26
C LYS A 262 -8.18 -0.05 22.66
N THR A 263 -6.97 -0.07 23.21
CA THR A 263 -6.68 0.49 24.54
C THR A 263 -6.83 2.00 24.55
N LEU A 264 -6.31 2.69 23.52
CA LEU A 264 -6.43 4.14 23.37
C LEU A 264 -7.88 4.59 23.22
N GLU A 265 -8.67 3.93 22.38
CA GLU A 265 -10.01 4.41 22.04
C GLU A 265 -11.05 4.04 23.12
N ARG A 266 -10.80 2.98 23.89
CA ARG A 266 -11.56 2.69 25.12
C ARG A 266 -11.35 3.72 26.23
N SER A 267 -10.16 4.31 26.35
CA SER A 267 -9.92 5.35 27.37
C SER A 267 -10.46 6.72 26.98
N ARG A 268 -10.86 6.90 25.71
CA ARG A 268 -11.50 8.11 25.15
C ARG A 268 -13.03 8.04 25.12
N SER A 269 -13.62 6.92 25.55
CA SER A 269 -15.06 6.66 25.57
C SER A 269 -15.58 6.70 27.00
#